data_AF-A0A385N5H3-F1
#
_entry.id   AF-A0A385N5H3-F1
#
_cell.length_a   1.000
_cell.length_b   1.000
_cell.length_c   1.000
_cell.angle_alpha   90.00
_cell.angle_beta   90.00
_cell.angle_gamma   90.00
#
_symmetry.space_group_name_H-M   'P 1'
#
loop_
_entity.id
_entity.type
_entity.pdbx_description
1 polymer ?
#
loop_
_entity_poly.entity_id
_entity_poly.type
_entity_poly.pdbx_seq_one_letter_code
_entity_poly.pdbx_strand_id
1 'polypeptide(L)'
;MWKGFIAGLVVANAFEWVAHKYILHGTHRAGKPRYSPVPDSMKSHWEHHREVRKTTFHDHGYVEGWSNWRTKNEIVSLAVVAGVFGTLFYPVSKGMTLSVLYSAGNYYYIHRRAHLEPDWAMRKIPWHYDHHMNSNQDANWCVTKPWFDYILGTRVISSLDLQEQNPLGIALPHVVSNKLTQWVNQVFPAKWVQTPKAITLNSAQATEMVDR
;
A
#
# COMPACT_ATOMS: atom_id res chain seq x y z
N MET A 1 2.57 24.18 13.94
CA MET A 1 2.48 23.76 12.52
C MET A 1 3.03 22.35 12.31
N TRP A 2 4.33 22.10 12.51
CA TRP A 2 4.98 20.82 12.17
C TRP A 2 4.49 19.60 12.97
N LYS A 3 4.26 19.73 14.29
CA LYS A 3 3.71 18.63 15.12
C LYS A 3 2.37 18.12 14.59
N GLY A 4 1.50 19.06 14.24
CA GLY A 4 0.20 18.76 13.63
C GLY A 4 0.35 18.12 12.26
N PHE A 5 1.32 18.55 11.46
CA PHE A 5 1.58 17.92 10.16
C PHE A 5 2.00 16.45 10.30
N ILE A 6 2.92 16.14 11.22
CA ILE A 6 3.36 14.76 11.51
C ILE A 6 2.19 13.92 12.03
N ALA A 7 1.42 14.43 13.00
CA ALA A 7 0.23 13.74 13.50
C ALA A 7 -0.78 13.46 12.36
N GLY A 8 -0.99 14.42 11.47
CA GLY A 8 -1.83 14.26 10.29
C GLY A 8 -1.34 13.17 9.34
N LEU A 9 -0.02 12.97 9.19
CA LEU A 9 0.52 11.93 8.31
C LEU A 9 0.22 10.54 8.87
N VAL A 10 0.38 10.38 10.19
CA VAL A 10 0.04 9.13 10.89
C VAL A 10 -1.45 8.83 10.75
N VAL A 11 -2.31 9.83 10.97
CA VAL A 11 -3.77 9.69 10.81
C VAL A 11 -4.14 9.34 9.37
N ALA A 12 -3.53 9.99 8.38
CA ALA A 12 -3.80 9.72 6.98
C ALA A 12 -3.40 8.29 6.57
N ASN A 13 -2.23 7.80 7.01
CA ASN A 13 -1.81 6.43 6.72
C ASN A 13 -2.67 5.38 7.47
N ALA A 14 -3.13 5.70 8.69
CA ALA A 14 -4.12 4.88 9.39
C ALA A 14 -5.43 4.76 8.60
N PHE A 15 -5.92 5.90 8.10
CA PHE A 15 -7.14 5.94 7.30
C PHE A 15 -6.96 5.23 5.96
N GLU A 16 -5.81 5.37 5.31
CA GLU A 16 -5.43 4.64 4.10
C GLU A 16 -5.59 3.13 4.32
N TRP A 17 -5.03 2.59 5.40
CA TRP A 17 -5.17 1.17 5.77
C TRP A 17 -6.64 0.77 5.98
N VAL A 18 -7.39 1.57 6.74
CA VAL A 18 -8.82 1.30 7.05
C VAL A 18 -9.67 1.31 5.78
N ALA A 19 -9.51 2.34 4.95
CA ALA A 19 -10.25 2.50 3.71
C ALA A 19 -9.91 1.37 2.74
N HIS A 20 -8.63 1.05 2.57
CA HIS A 20 -8.21 0.01 1.64
C HIS A 20 -8.76 -1.36 2.05
N LYS A 21 -8.69 -1.70 3.35
CA LYS A 21 -9.21 -2.98 3.86
C LYS A 21 -10.74 -3.06 3.83
N TYR A 22 -11.44 -2.08 4.40
CA TYR A 22 -12.87 -2.20 4.68
C TYR A 22 -13.78 -1.53 3.65
N ILE A 23 -13.28 -0.54 2.91
CA ILE A 23 -14.05 0.15 1.87
C ILE A 23 -13.70 -0.41 0.49
N LEU A 24 -12.41 -0.56 0.17
CA LEU A 24 -11.97 -0.96 -1.17
C LEU A 24 -11.95 -2.48 -1.36
N HIS A 25 -11.44 -3.24 -0.40
CA HIS A 25 -11.53 -4.71 -0.45
C HIS A 25 -12.85 -5.23 0.12
N GLY A 26 -13.39 -4.56 1.13
CA GLY A 26 -14.63 -4.94 1.79
C GLY A 26 -14.45 -6.08 2.80
N THR A 27 -15.40 -6.17 3.72
CA THR A 27 -15.39 -7.16 4.81
C THR A 27 -15.97 -8.49 4.35
N HIS A 28 -15.22 -9.58 4.59
CA HIS A 28 -15.70 -10.94 4.33
C HIS A 28 -16.91 -11.29 5.20
N ARG A 29 -17.88 -12.01 4.63
CA ARG A 29 -19.08 -12.48 5.33
C ARG A 29 -19.36 -13.92 4.90
N ALA A 30 -19.44 -14.84 5.85
CA ALA A 30 -19.67 -16.26 5.56
C ALA A 30 -20.95 -16.46 4.72
N GLY A 31 -20.80 -17.14 3.58
CA GLY A 31 -21.91 -17.40 2.64
C GLY A 31 -22.49 -16.17 1.93
N LYS A 32 -21.84 -15.00 2.01
CA LYS A 32 -22.31 -13.75 1.37
C LYS A 32 -21.18 -13.05 0.61
N PRO A 33 -21.49 -12.20 -0.38
CA PRO A 33 -20.50 -11.31 -0.97
C PRO A 33 -19.87 -10.38 0.09
N ARG A 34 -18.66 -9.89 -0.18
CA ARG A 34 -17.99 -8.88 0.67
C ARG A 34 -18.89 -7.65 0.84
N TYR A 35 -18.81 -7.02 2.01
CA TYR A 35 -19.52 -5.78 2.31
C TYR A 35 -18.59 -4.58 2.25
N SER A 36 -19.04 -3.52 1.58
CA SER A 36 -18.43 -2.20 1.66
C SER A 36 -19.53 -1.16 1.84
N PRO A 37 -19.30 -0.11 2.66
CA PRO A 37 -20.20 1.04 2.72
C PRO A 37 -20.19 1.89 1.44
N VAL A 38 -19.20 1.69 0.55
CA VAL A 38 -19.10 2.38 -0.75
C VAL A 38 -18.91 1.33 -1.87
N PRO A 39 -20.01 0.67 -2.31
CA PRO A 39 -19.92 -0.48 -3.22
C PRO A 39 -19.22 -0.18 -4.55
N ASP A 40 -19.39 1.01 -5.11
CA ASP A 40 -18.75 1.40 -6.37
C ASP A 40 -17.23 1.51 -6.23
N SER A 41 -16.72 2.03 -5.11
CA SER A 41 -15.29 2.05 -4.83
C SER A 41 -14.73 0.65 -4.62
N MET A 42 -15.47 -0.25 -3.98
CA MET A 42 -15.09 -1.66 -3.89
C MET A 42 -15.03 -2.31 -5.27
N LYS A 43 -16.05 -2.12 -6.10
CA LYS A 43 -16.10 -2.64 -7.47
C LYS A 43 -14.92 -2.13 -8.30
N SER A 44 -14.68 -0.82 -8.29
CA SER A 44 -13.57 -0.16 -8.98
C SER A 44 -12.23 -0.78 -8.57
N HIS A 45 -12.04 -1.01 -7.28
CA HIS A 45 -10.81 -1.56 -6.73
C HIS A 45 -10.57 -3.02 -7.12
N TRP A 46 -11.59 -3.87 -7.06
CA TRP A 46 -11.47 -5.27 -7.49
C TRP A 46 -11.25 -5.40 -8.99
N GLU A 47 -11.84 -4.53 -9.82
CA GLU A 47 -11.54 -4.47 -11.25
C GLU A 47 -10.08 -4.08 -11.51
N HIS A 48 -9.58 -3.07 -10.79
CA HIS A 48 -8.17 -2.68 -10.81
C HIS A 48 -7.24 -3.86 -10.44
N HIS A 49 -7.50 -4.57 -9.33
CA HIS A 49 -6.73 -5.77 -8.96
C HIS A 49 -6.73 -6.85 -10.05
N ARG A 50 -7.89 -7.11 -10.66
CA ARG A 50 -8.03 -8.12 -11.70
C ARG A 50 -7.24 -7.77 -12.95
N GLU A 51 -7.19 -6.49 -13.32
CA GLU A 51 -6.40 -6.00 -14.45
C GLU A 51 -4.91 -6.11 -14.16
N VAL A 52 -4.44 -5.49 -13.08
CA VAL A 52 -3.04 -5.42 -12.65
C VAL A 52 -2.38 -6.81 -12.58
N ARG A 53 -3.11 -7.84 -12.12
CA ARG A 53 -2.59 -9.22 -12.07
C ARG A 53 -2.42 -9.87 -13.44
N LYS A 54 -3.12 -9.40 -14.47
CA LYS A 54 -3.06 -9.92 -15.85
C LYS A 54 -2.09 -9.15 -16.75
N THR A 55 -1.65 -7.98 -16.29
CA THR A 55 -0.84 -7.02 -17.06
C THR A 55 0.48 -6.74 -16.37
N THR A 56 1.00 -7.71 -15.60
CA THR A 56 2.31 -7.62 -14.93
C THR A 56 2.46 -6.32 -14.11
N PHE A 57 1.43 -6.04 -13.31
CA PHE A 57 1.31 -4.88 -12.43
C PHE A 57 0.93 -3.54 -13.10
N HIS A 58 0.70 -3.50 -14.41
CA HIS A 58 0.22 -2.30 -15.10
C HIS A 58 -1.28 -2.06 -14.97
N ASP A 59 -1.73 -0.81 -15.03
CA ASP A 59 -3.16 -0.46 -15.13
C ASP A 59 -3.39 0.55 -16.26
N HIS A 60 -4.11 0.12 -17.30
CA HIS A 60 -4.45 0.93 -18.47
C HIS A 60 -5.42 2.07 -18.13
N GLY A 61 -6.21 1.93 -17.06
CA GLY A 61 -7.07 2.99 -16.55
C GLY A 61 -6.29 4.25 -16.18
N TYR A 62 -5.03 4.14 -15.73
CA TYR A 62 -4.18 5.30 -15.47
C TYR A 62 -3.59 5.95 -16.72
N VAL A 63 -3.51 5.21 -17.83
CA VAL A 63 -3.14 5.73 -19.15
C VAL A 63 -4.30 6.54 -19.73
N GLU A 64 -5.51 6.00 -19.65
CA GLU A 64 -6.75 6.68 -20.02
C GLU A 64 -7.03 7.92 -19.15
N GLY A 65 -6.64 7.86 -17.87
CA GLY A 65 -6.79 9.00 -16.96
C GLY A 65 -8.27 9.25 -16.63
N TRP A 66 -8.70 10.51 -16.66
CA TRP A 66 -10.04 10.92 -16.23
C TRP A 66 -11.19 10.30 -17.05
N SER A 67 -10.94 9.87 -18.29
CA SER A 67 -11.95 9.19 -19.12
C SER A 67 -12.28 7.79 -18.59
N ASN A 68 -11.34 7.15 -17.88
CA ASN A 68 -11.58 5.88 -17.24
C ASN A 68 -12.38 6.07 -15.95
N TRP A 69 -13.45 5.30 -15.80
CA TRP A 69 -14.36 5.44 -14.66
C TRP A 69 -13.68 5.09 -13.33
N ARG A 70 -12.74 4.13 -13.30
CA ARG A 70 -12.04 3.70 -12.07
C ARG A 70 -11.10 4.82 -11.59
N THR A 71 -10.33 5.38 -12.50
CA THR A 71 -9.44 6.52 -12.22
C THR A 71 -10.23 7.74 -11.76
N LYS A 72 -11.35 8.04 -12.43
CA LYS A 72 -12.26 9.11 -11.99
C LYS A 72 -12.83 8.84 -10.59
N ASN A 73 -13.25 7.61 -10.31
CA ASN A 73 -13.78 7.22 -9.01
C ASN A 73 -12.74 7.40 -7.88
N GLU A 74 -11.48 7.02 -8.13
CA GLU A 74 -10.37 7.25 -7.19
C GLU A 74 -10.16 8.74 -6.93
N ILE A 75 -10.03 9.57 -7.97
CA ILE A 75 -9.80 11.01 -7.82
C ILE A 75 -10.94 11.68 -7.06
N VAL A 76 -12.20 11.36 -7.39
CA VAL A 76 -13.37 11.89 -6.69
C VAL A 76 -13.40 11.44 -5.23
N SER A 77 -13.12 10.15 -4.96
CA SER A 77 -13.07 9.62 -3.60
C SER A 77 -11.99 10.31 -2.75
N LEU A 78 -10.81 10.53 -3.31
CA LEU A 78 -9.72 11.23 -2.65
C LEU A 78 -10.05 12.71 -2.41
N ALA A 79 -10.72 13.37 -3.35
CA ALA A 79 -11.19 14.75 -3.18
C ALA A 79 -12.22 14.87 -2.04
N VAL A 80 -13.15 13.90 -1.94
CA VAL A 80 -14.13 13.84 -0.84
C VAL A 80 -13.42 13.64 0.50
N VAL A 81 -12.51 12.66 0.61
CA VAL A 81 -11.74 12.40 1.84
C VAL A 81 -10.91 13.62 2.25
N ALA A 82 -10.20 14.22 1.30
CA ALA A 82 -9.40 15.43 1.53
C ALA A 82 -10.27 16.61 1.99
N GLY A 83 -11.45 16.80 1.39
CA GLY A 83 -12.41 17.82 1.78
C GLY A 83 -12.96 17.61 3.20
N VAL A 84 -13.40 16.39 3.52
CA VAL A 84 -13.92 16.04 4.84
C VAL A 84 -12.87 16.23 5.92
N PHE A 85 -11.72 15.55 5.83
CA PHE A 85 -10.68 15.65 6.86
C PHE A 85 -10.02 17.03 6.90
N GLY A 86 -9.84 17.67 5.74
CA GLY A 86 -9.26 19.00 5.65
C GLY A 86 -10.10 20.03 6.42
N THR A 87 -11.42 20.01 6.23
CA THR A 87 -12.36 20.90 6.91
C THR A 87 -12.48 20.58 8.39
N LEU A 88 -12.55 19.29 8.76
CA LEU A 88 -12.60 18.85 10.17
C LEU A 88 -11.35 19.26 10.96
N PHE A 89 -10.17 19.17 10.35
CA PHE A 89 -8.92 19.51 11.03
C PHE A 89 -8.59 21.00 11.01
N TYR A 90 -9.16 21.79 10.10
CA TYR A 90 -8.80 23.20 9.94
C TYR A 90 -8.92 24.04 11.22
N PRO A 91 -10.03 23.97 12.00
CA PRO A 91 -10.15 24.74 13.24
C PRO A 91 -9.21 24.25 14.36
N VAL A 92 -8.75 23.00 14.30
CA VAL A 92 -7.91 22.38 15.35
C VAL A 92 -6.42 22.53 15.05
N SER A 93 -6.03 22.28 13.81
CA SER A 93 -4.63 22.24 13.38
C SER A 93 -4.49 22.40 11.87
N LYS A 94 -4.06 23.60 11.45
CA LYS A 94 -3.68 23.88 10.05
C LYS A 94 -2.61 22.90 9.53
N GLY A 95 -1.74 22.40 10.41
CA GLY A 95 -0.75 21.38 10.06
C GLY A 95 -1.40 20.04 9.69
N MET A 96 -2.43 19.61 10.41
CA MET A 96 -3.16 18.39 10.07
C MET A 96 -3.96 18.55 8.78
N THR A 97 -4.59 19.70 8.56
CA THR A 97 -5.24 20.01 7.27
C THR A 97 -4.26 19.90 6.11
N LEU A 98 -3.10 20.55 6.21
CA LEU A 98 -2.08 20.46 5.17
C LEU A 98 -1.63 19.01 4.93
N SER A 99 -1.52 18.23 6.00
CA SER A 99 -1.08 16.84 5.93
C SER A 99 -2.07 15.93 5.21
N VAL A 100 -3.38 16.07 5.45
CA VAL A 100 -4.38 15.24 4.74
C VAL A 100 -4.54 15.63 3.28
N LEU A 101 -4.43 16.94 2.96
CA LEU A 101 -4.41 17.41 1.57
C LEU A 101 -3.19 16.87 0.82
N TYR A 102 -2.01 16.95 1.46
CA TYR A 102 -0.78 16.35 0.93
C TYR A 102 -0.93 14.83 0.75
N SER A 103 -1.47 14.13 1.74
CA SER A 103 -1.57 12.67 1.72
C SER A 103 -2.50 12.17 0.62
N ALA A 104 -3.63 12.84 0.38
CA ALA A 104 -4.54 12.50 -0.71
C ALA A 104 -3.88 12.66 -2.10
N GLY A 105 -3.18 13.78 -2.31
CA GLY A 105 -2.42 14.00 -3.55
C GLY A 105 -1.27 13.01 -3.72
N ASN A 106 -0.53 12.75 -2.64
CA ASN A 106 0.58 11.80 -2.64
C ASN A 106 0.10 10.37 -2.88
N TYR A 107 -1.04 9.97 -2.30
CA TYR A 107 -1.66 8.67 -2.56
C TYR A 107 -1.93 8.49 -4.05
N TYR A 108 -2.65 9.41 -4.68
CA TYR A 108 -2.96 9.32 -6.11
C TYR A 108 -1.69 9.27 -6.96
N TYR A 109 -0.71 10.15 -6.68
CA TYR A 109 0.55 10.18 -7.42
C TYR A 109 1.31 8.85 -7.31
N ILE A 110 1.51 8.35 -6.09
CA ILE A 110 2.27 7.12 -5.83
C ILE A 110 1.55 5.91 -6.43
N HIS A 111 0.23 5.81 -6.22
CA HIS A 111 -0.58 4.71 -6.72
C HIS A 111 -0.56 4.67 -8.25
N ARG A 112 -0.89 5.80 -8.90
CA ARG A 112 -0.82 5.94 -10.36
C ARG A 112 0.56 5.61 -10.90
N ARG A 113 1.61 6.18 -10.31
CA ARG A 113 2.99 5.94 -10.76
C ARG A 113 3.37 4.48 -10.64
N ALA A 114 2.96 3.80 -9.56
CA ALA A 114 3.28 2.39 -9.34
C ALA A 114 2.82 1.51 -10.50
N HIS A 115 1.63 1.79 -11.03
CA HIS A 115 1.03 1.02 -12.12
C HIS A 115 1.41 1.51 -13.53
N LEU A 116 2.06 2.66 -13.64
CA LEU A 116 2.70 3.12 -14.89
C LEU A 116 4.17 2.69 -14.97
N GLU A 117 4.84 2.57 -13.83
CA GLU A 117 6.25 2.19 -13.69
C GLU A 117 6.42 1.02 -12.68
N PRO A 118 6.06 -0.23 -13.02
CA PRO A 118 6.15 -1.37 -12.11
C PRO A 118 7.55 -1.59 -11.50
N ASP A 119 8.62 -1.43 -12.29
CA ASP A 119 10.00 -1.55 -11.80
C ASP A 119 10.32 -0.54 -10.70
N TRP A 120 9.75 0.67 -10.81
CA TRP A 120 9.86 1.68 -9.76
C TRP A 120 9.07 1.25 -8.52
N ALA A 121 7.88 0.70 -8.70
CA ALA A 121 7.02 0.25 -7.61
C ALA A 121 7.67 -0.86 -6.79
N MET A 122 8.21 -1.89 -7.45
CA MET A 122 8.92 -3.00 -6.81
C MET A 122 10.08 -2.50 -5.94
N ARG A 123 10.79 -1.44 -6.37
CA ARG A 123 11.93 -0.90 -5.62
C ARG A 123 11.54 0.09 -4.53
N LYS A 124 10.45 0.84 -4.71
CA LYS A 124 10.11 1.99 -3.83
C LYS A 124 8.96 1.71 -2.88
N ILE A 125 8.00 0.91 -3.30
CA ILE A 125 6.81 0.54 -2.54
C ILE A 125 6.52 -0.96 -2.68
N PRO A 126 7.50 -1.85 -2.42
CA PRO A 126 7.33 -3.29 -2.67
C PRO A 126 6.14 -3.91 -1.95
N TRP A 127 5.71 -3.34 -0.81
CA TRP A 127 4.51 -3.76 -0.11
C TRP A 127 3.23 -3.58 -0.95
N HIS A 128 3.14 -2.54 -1.78
CA HIS A 128 2.03 -2.34 -2.70
C HIS A 128 2.11 -3.32 -3.87
N TYR A 129 3.32 -3.63 -4.34
CA TYR A 129 3.51 -4.71 -5.30
C TYR A 129 3.03 -6.06 -4.74
N ASP A 130 3.49 -6.40 -3.54
CA ASP A 130 3.03 -7.59 -2.81
C ASP A 130 1.51 -7.60 -2.66
N HIS A 131 0.87 -6.47 -2.36
CA HIS A 131 -0.59 -6.38 -2.22
C HIS A 131 -1.34 -6.91 -3.45
N HIS A 132 -0.88 -6.56 -4.66
CA HIS A 132 -1.52 -7.03 -5.89
C HIS A 132 -1.08 -8.44 -6.28
N MET A 133 0.22 -8.72 -6.18
CA MET A 133 0.86 -9.84 -6.86
C MET A 133 1.03 -11.06 -5.97
N ASN A 134 0.94 -10.92 -4.65
CA ASN A 134 0.97 -12.04 -3.73
C ASN A 134 -0.29 -12.92 -3.87
N SER A 135 -0.15 -14.19 -3.51
CA SER A 135 -1.26 -15.12 -3.31
C SER A 135 -2.24 -14.66 -2.23
N ASN A 136 -1.74 -14.01 -1.17
CA ASN A 136 -2.58 -13.44 -0.12
C ASN A 136 -3.02 -12.01 -0.48
N GLN A 137 -4.27 -11.87 -0.93
CA GLN A 137 -4.87 -10.57 -1.26
C GLN A 137 -5.46 -9.84 -0.04
N ASP A 138 -5.49 -10.48 1.14
CA ASP A 138 -5.97 -9.90 2.40
C ASP A 138 -4.78 -9.44 3.30
N ALA A 139 -3.80 -8.75 2.70
CA ALA A 139 -2.59 -8.25 3.36
C ALA A 139 -2.03 -7.00 2.65
N ASN A 140 -1.09 -6.30 3.30
CA ASN A 140 -0.39 -5.13 2.75
C ASN A 140 -1.34 -4.00 2.29
N TRP A 141 -2.17 -3.49 3.19
CA TRP A 141 -3.24 -2.55 2.89
C TRP A 141 -2.75 -1.12 2.68
N CYS A 142 -1.55 -0.76 3.09
CA CYS A 142 -1.03 0.56 2.80
C CYS A 142 -0.42 0.60 1.40
N VAL A 143 -0.65 1.68 0.67
CA VAL A 143 -0.06 2.01 -0.63
C VAL A 143 1.17 2.90 -0.44
N THR A 144 1.07 3.98 0.35
CA THR A 144 2.11 5.03 0.37
C THR A 144 3.26 4.72 1.32
N LYS A 145 2.95 4.15 2.49
CA LYS A 145 3.90 3.78 3.55
C LYS A 145 3.37 2.57 4.32
N PRO A 146 4.17 1.54 4.62
CA PRO A 146 3.66 0.29 5.22
C PRO A 146 3.42 0.40 6.74
N TRP A 147 3.32 1.60 7.32
CA TRP A 147 3.38 1.77 8.78
C TRP A 147 2.25 1.02 9.48
N PHE A 148 1.01 1.19 9.02
CA PHE A 148 -0.12 0.48 9.62
C PHE A 148 -0.18 -1.00 9.25
N ASP A 149 0.50 -1.43 8.19
CA ASP A 149 0.70 -2.86 7.93
C ASP A 149 1.63 -3.52 8.95
N TYR A 150 2.67 -2.82 9.40
CA TYR A 150 3.48 -3.28 10.53
C TYR A 150 2.67 -3.22 11.83
N ILE A 151 2.13 -2.05 12.20
CA ILE A 151 1.43 -1.84 13.47
C ILE A 151 0.28 -2.84 13.66
N LEU A 152 -0.46 -3.16 12.60
CA LEU A 152 -1.61 -4.06 12.66
C LEU A 152 -1.31 -5.49 12.18
N GLY A 153 -0.03 -5.81 11.93
CA GLY A 153 0.43 -7.16 11.61
C GLY A 153 -0.10 -7.72 10.28
N THR A 154 -0.32 -6.85 9.29
CA THR A 154 -0.78 -7.19 7.94
C THR A 154 0.32 -7.09 6.87
N ARG A 155 1.56 -6.74 7.24
CA ARG A 155 2.71 -6.84 6.32
C ARG A 155 3.04 -8.31 6.04
N VAL A 156 2.92 -8.72 4.78
CA VAL A 156 3.26 -10.05 4.27
C VAL A 156 4.20 -9.91 3.07
N ILE A 157 5.46 -10.30 3.24
CA ILE A 157 6.52 -10.24 2.23
C ILE A 157 6.51 -11.51 1.39
N SER A 158 6.50 -11.38 0.06
CA SER A 158 6.49 -12.54 -0.85
C SER A 158 7.89 -13.08 -1.15
N SER A 159 8.90 -12.21 -1.29
CA SER A 159 10.28 -12.56 -1.60
C SER A 159 11.28 -11.58 -1.00
N LEU A 160 12.56 -11.98 -0.91
CA LEU A 160 13.61 -11.15 -0.31
C LEU A 160 13.85 -9.83 -1.06
N ASP A 161 13.71 -9.84 -2.38
CA ASP A 161 13.82 -8.65 -3.24
C ASP A 161 12.64 -7.68 -3.10
N LEU A 162 11.51 -8.16 -2.57
CA LEU A 162 10.31 -7.37 -2.24
C LEU A 162 10.25 -6.99 -0.75
N GLN A 163 11.36 -7.12 -0.02
CA GLN A 163 11.48 -6.53 1.30
C GLN A 163 11.97 -5.08 1.20
N GLU A 164 11.21 -4.15 1.76
CA GLU A 164 11.65 -2.77 1.91
C GLU A 164 12.87 -2.65 2.83
N GLN A 165 13.74 -1.66 2.56
CA GLN A 165 14.98 -1.44 3.32
C GLN A 165 14.74 -1.19 4.81
N ASN A 166 13.59 -0.57 5.14
CA ASN A 166 13.17 -0.36 6.52
C ASN A 166 11.64 -0.17 6.61
N PRO A 167 11.03 -0.44 7.78
CA PRO A 167 9.58 -0.31 7.99
C PRO A 167 9.01 1.10 7.82
N LEU A 168 9.84 2.15 7.77
CA LEU A 168 9.34 3.50 7.50
C LEU A 168 9.13 3.76 6.01
N GLY A 169 9.65 2.91 5.13
CA GLY A 169 9.52 3.07 3.68
C GLY A 169 10.16 4.36 3.16
N ILE A 170 11.27 4.80 3.76
CA ILE A 170 12.04 5.99 3.37
C ILE A 170 13.53 5.66 3.25
N ALA A 171 14.28 6.47 2.50
CA ALA A 171 15.73 6.30 2.40
C ALA A 171 16.40 6.66 3.74
N LEU A 172 17.16 5.72 4.29
CA LEU A 172 17.97 5.90 5.50
C LEU A 172 19.35 5.26 5.31
N PRO A 173 20.39 5.69 6.04
CA PRO A 173 21.66 4.99 6.08
C PRO A 173 21.46 3.52 6.47
N HIS A 174 22.19 2.60 5.82
CA HIS A 174 22.00 1.16 5.98
C HIS A 174 22.07 0.68 7.44
N VAL A 175 22.96 1.27 8.24
CA VAL A 175 23.09 0.96 9.68
C VAL A 175 21.82 1.31 10.45
N VAL A 176 21.18 2.43 10.12
CA VAL A 176 19.92 2.88 10.74
C VAL A 176 18.77 1.99 10.28
N SER A 177 18.68 1.73 8.98
CA SER A 177 17.69 0.82 8.39
C SER A 177 17.70 -0.55 9.06
N ASN A 178 18.88 -1.15 9.23
CA ASN A 178 19.00 -2.48 9.82
C ASN A 178 18.59 -2.52 11.29
N LYS A 179 19.07 -1.57 12.10
CA LYS A 179 18.71 -1.48 13.52
C LYS A 179 17.21 -1.27 13.70
N LEU A 180 16.62 -0.38 12.90
CA LEU A 180 15.19 -0.12 12.94
C LEU A 180 14.38 -1.35 12.55
N THR A 181 14.77 -2.03 11.47
CA THR A 181 14.11 -3.25 11.00
C THR A 181 14.18 -4.36 12.03
N GLN A 182 15.32 -4.55 12.69
CA GLN A 182 15.47 -5.53 13.77
C GLN A 182 14.54 -5.22 14.95
N TRP A 183 14.53 -3.95 15.40
CA TRP A 183 13.71 -3.54 16.53
C TRP A 183 12.20 -3.65 16.23
N VAL A 184 11.75 -3.15 15.07
CA VAL A 184 10.34 -3.25 14.68
C VAL A 184 9.93 -4.71 14.58
N ASN A 185 10.74 -5.60 14.00
CA ASN A 185 10.37 -7.01 13.88
C ASN A 185 10.29 -7.76 15.23
N GLN A 186 10.87 -7.23 16.31
CA GLN A 186 10.68 -7.79 17.66
C GLN A 186 9.29 -7.49 18.23
N VAL A 187 8.68 -6.38 17.82
CA VAL A 187 7.39 -5.90 18.37
C VAL A 187 6.24 -6.14 17.39
N PHE A 188 6.48 -5.86 16.12
CA PHE A 188 5.55 -5.92 14.99
C PHE A 188 6.19 -6.72 13.84
N PRO A 189 6.35 -8.04 13.96
CA PRO A 189 7.02 -8.85 12.96
C PRO A 189 6.28 -8.84 11.62
N ALA A 190 7.01 -8.60 10.53
CA ALA A 190 6.52 -8.89 9.18
C ALA A 190 6.37 -10.41 8.99
N LYS A 191 5.33 -10.80 8.26
CA LYS A 191 5.08 -12.20 7.89
C LYS A 191 5.69 -12.49 6.53
N TRP A 192 5.94 -13.76 6.27
CA TRP A 192 6.47 -14.24 4.99
C TRP A 192 5.53 -15.28 4.39
N VAL A 193 5.34 -15.24 3.06
CA VAL A 193 4.58 -16.28 2.34
C VAL A 193 5.29 -17.64 2.44
N GLN A 194 6.61 -17.63 2.29
CA GLN A 194 7.51 -18.76 2.52
C GLN A 194 8.65 -18.32 3.43
N THR A 195 9.13 -19.19 4.31
CA THR A 195 10.21 -18.81 5.23
C THR A 195 11.47 -18.40 4.47
N PRO A 196 12.23 -17.39 4.94
CA PRO A 196 13.44 -16.92 4.24
C PRO A 196 14.45 -18.02 3.92
N LYS A 197 14.59 -19.01 4.82
CA LYS A 197 15.45 -20.19 4.59
C LYS A 197 15.01 -21.03 3.38
N ALA A 198 13.70 -21.20 3.19
CA ALA A 198 13.16 -21.91 2.03
C ALA A 198 13.37 -21.11 0.74
N ILE A 199 13.24 -19.78 0.81
CA ILE A 199 13.51 -18.88 -0.33
C ILE A 199 14.97 -18.98 -0.77
N THR A 200 15.93 -18.89 0.16
CA THR A 200 17.38 -18.95 -0.15
C THR A 200 17.79 -20.29 -0.76
N LEU A 201 17.24 -21.40 -0.27
CA LEU A 201 17.52 -22.73 -0.81
C LEU A 201 16.98 -22.88 -2.24
N ASN A 202 15.74 -22.43 -2.48
CA ASN A 202 15.12 -22.51 -3.80
C ASN A 202 15.82 -21.60 -4.83
N SER A 203 16.25 -20.39 -4.43
CA SER A 203 17.00 -19.50 -5.33
C SER A 203 18.35 -20.08 -5.72
N ALA A 204 19.09 -20.69 -4.78
CA ALA A 204 20.38 -21.31 -5.08
C ALA A 204 20.24 -22.50 -6.05
N GLN A 205 19.22 -23.34 -5.85
CA GLN A 205 18.93 -24.47 -6.74
C GLN A 205 18.48 -24.01 -8.13
N ALA A 206 17.73 -22.91 -8.24
CA ALA A 206 17.32 -22.36 -9.52
C ALA A 206 18.51 -21.79 -10.32
N THR A 207 19.47 -21.13 -9.65
CA THR A 207 20.70 -20.66 -10.30
C THR A 207 21.56 -21.82 -10.80
N GLU A 208 21.72 -22.89 -10.01
CA GLU A 208 22.46 -24.09 -10.43
C GLU A 208 21.85 -24.84 -11.63
N MET A 209 20.54 -24.71 -11.87
CA MET A 209 19.87 -25.33 -13.03
C MET A 209 19.92 -24.46 -14.30
N VAL A 210 20.14 -23.15 -14.17
CA VAL A 210 20.30 -22.24 -15.33
C VAL A 210 21.74 -22.24 -15.85
N ASP A 211 22.71 -22.56 -15.00
CA ASP A 211 24.13 -22.65 -15.33
C ASP A 211 24.58 -24.06 -15.80
N ARG A 212 23.65 -24.95 -16.15
CA ARG A 212 23.89 -26.28 -16.75
C ARG A 212 23.24 -26.40 -18.12
#